data_AF-A0A4R0Q0N0-F1
#
_entry.id   AF-A0A4R0Q0N0-F1
#
_cell.length_a   1.000
_cell.length_b   1.000
_cell.length_c   1.000
_cell.angle_alpha   90.00
_cell.angle_beta   90.00
_cell.angle_gamma   90.00
#
_symmetry.space_group_name_H-M   'P 1'
#
loop_
_entity.id
_entity.type
_entity.pdbx_description
1 polymer ?
#
loop_
_entity_poly.entity_id
_entity_poly.type
_entity_poly.pdbx_seq_one_letter_code
_entity_poly.pdbx_strand_id
1 'polypeptide(L)'
;MTTPASIGELLDRYSEGERTFANCDFEFHEYINNMILDNCILDCARFNAAKFYKLSFCGASLKACVFKNCYFQNVDFRNANLINSDFTGASFKDCRFEDAIVDSVKYFSNTLNTEDFIKYLSNTHR
;
A
#
# COMPACT_ATOMS: atom_id res chain seq x y z
N MET A 1 10.83 13.37 -13.48
CA MET A 1 11.12 11.92 -13.50
C MET A 1 9.91 11.22 -14.09
N THR A 2 10.13 10.17 -14.86
CA THR A 2 9.07 9.41 -15.54
C THR A 2 8.48 8.37 -14.60
N THR A 3 7.22 8.01 -14.79
CA THR A 3 6.62 6.87 -14.09
C THR A 3 7.35 5.58 -14.51
N PRO A 4 7.77 4.70 -13.58
CA PRO A 4 8.31 3.40 -13.93
C PRO A 4 7.36 2.58 -14.81
N ALA A 5 7.88 1.96 -15.87
CA ALA A 5 7.11 1.13 -16.79
C ALA A 5 6.90 -0.30 -16.26
N SER A 6 7.66 -0.72 -15.25
CA SER A 6 7.54 -2.03 -14.61
C SER A 6 7.98 -1.99 -13.16
N ILE A 7 7.60 -3.02 -12.40
CA ILE A 7 8.09 -3.20 -11.02
C ILE A 7 9.62 -3.38 -10.99
N GLY A 8 10.22 -4.02 -12.00
CA GLY A 8 11.67 -4.17 -12.11
C GLY A 8 12.36 -2.81 -12.21
N GLU A 9 11.90 -1.95 -13.12
CA GLU A 9 12.44 -0.59 -13.28
C GLU A 9 12.27 0.24 -11.99
N LEU A 10 11.12 0.11 -11.32
CA LEU A 10 10.88 0.76 -10.04
C LEU A 10 11.92 0.35 -8.99
N LEU A 11 12.23 -0.94 -8.90
CA LEU A 11 13.21 -1.46 -7.94
C LEU A 11 14.63 -1.01 -8.27
N ASP A 12 15.00 -1.02 -9.55
CA ASP A 12 16.31 -0.53 -10.00
C ASP A 12 16.49 0.93 -9.58
N ARG A 13 15.51 1.77 -9.89
CA ARG A 13 15.52 3.20 -9.52
C ARG A 13 15.48 3.42 -8.01
N TYR A 14 14.71 2.62 -7.27
CA TYR A 14 14.71 2.65 -5.81
C TYR A 14 16.10 2.34 -5.23
N SER A 15 16.79 1.36 -5.80
CA SER A 15 18.15 0.98 -5.40
C SER A 15 19.18 2.10 -5.67
N GLU A 16 18.94 2.93 -6.68
CA GLU A 16 19.72 4.13 -7.00
C GLU A 16 19.40 5.34 -6.09
N GLY A 17 18.46 5.18 -5.15
CA GLY A 17 18.08 6.21 -4.19
C GLY A 17 16.86 7.03 -4.60
N GLU A 18 16.24 6.73 -5.75
CA GLU A 18 15.00 7.38 -6.12
C GLU A 18 13.87 6.98 -5.17
N ARG A 19 13.00 7.93 -4.82
CA ARG A 19 11.86 7.71 -3.92
C ARG A 19 10.54 8.16 -4.52
N THR A 20 10.50 8.72 -5.72
CA THR A 20 9.27 9.27 -6.31
C THR A 20 8.81 8.45 -7.51
N PHE A 21 7.70 7.75 -7.35
CA PHE A 21 7.13 6.79 -8.31
C PHE A 21 5.62 6.99 -8.45
N ALA A 22 5.15 8.24 -8.44
CA ALA A 22 3.71 8.53 -8.50
C ALA A 22 3.09 8.09 -9.85
N ASN A 23 1.78 7.82 -9.82
CA ASN A 23 0.95 7.44 -10.97
C ASN A 23 1.36 6.12 -11.66
N CYS A 24 2.05 5.22 -10.95
CA CYS A 24 2.38 3.91 -11.50
C CYS A 24 1.13 3.10 -11.83
N ASP A 25 1.16 2.41 -12.96
CA ASP A 25 0.16 1.42 -13.33
C ASP A 25 0.78 0.03 -13.27
N PHE A 26 0.49 -0.67 -12.17
CA PHE A 26 0.88 -2.05 -11.95
C PHE A 26 -0.35 -2.96 -11.82
N GLU A 27 -1.44 -2.63 -12.52
CA GLU A 27 -2.60 -3.52 -12.61
C GLU A 27 -2.18 -4.91 -13.13
N PHE A 28 -2.89 -5.94 -12.67
CA PHE A 28 -2.69 -7.35 -13.08
C PHE A 28 -1.35 -7.98 -12.69
N HIS A 29 -0.49 -7.30 -11.93
CA HIS A 29 0.70 -7.92 -11.36
C HIS A 29 0.30 -8.87 -10.22
N GLU A 30 0.30 -10.17 -10.49
CA GLU A 30 -0.27 -11.14 -9.55
C GLU A 30 0.52 -11.29 -8.25
N TYR A 31 1.84 -11.10 -8.26
CA TYR A 31 2.69 -11.36 -7.09
C TYR A 31 3.82 -10.34 -6.95
N ILE A 32 3.82 -9.64 -5.82
CA ILE A 32 4.81 -8.63 -5.42
C ILE A 32 5.33 -9.03 -4.05
N ASN A 33 6.60 -9.41 -3.95
CA ASN A 33 7.12 -9.99 -2.72
C ASN A 33 8.54 -9.52 -2.35
N ASN A 34 8.83 -9.56 -1.05
CA ASN A 34 10.17 -9.30 -0.49
C ASN A 34 10.79 -7.95 -0.90
N MET A 35 9.96 -6.93 -1.14
CA MET A 35 10.45 -5.60 -1.51
C MET A 35 10.49 -4.68 -0.29
N ILE A 36 11.40 -3.72 -0.34
CA ILE A 36 11.46 -2.61 0.61
C ILE A 36 11.23 -1.35 -0.21
N LEU A 37 10.10 -0.69 0.03
CA LEU A 37 9.68 0.56 -0.62
C LEU A 37 9.41 1.63 0.45
N ASP A 38 10.28 1.66 1.46
CA ASP A 38 10.17 2.57 2.58
C ASP A 38 10.41 4.01 2.13
N ASN A 39 9.63 4.93 2.71
CA ASN A 39 9.71 6.37 2.43
C ASN A 39 9.57 6.73 0.94
N CYS A 40 8.97 5.87 0.13
CA CYS A 40 8.69 6.18 -1.26
C CYS A 40 7.37 6.97 -1.41
N ILE A 41 7.21 7.63 -2.54
CA ILE A 41 6.00 8.33 -2.96
C ILE A 41 5.43 7.54 -4.14
N LEU A 42 4.37 6.78 -3.87
CA LEU A 42 3.61 6.01 -4.86
C LEU A 42 2.22 6.60 -5.06
N ASP A 43 2.01 7.87 -4.71
CA ASP A 43 0.71 8.53 -4.81
C ASP A 43 0.05 8.27 -6.18
N CYS A 44 -1.25 7.97 -6.14
CA CYS A 44 -2.07 7.63 -7.30
C CYS A 44 -1.69 6.33 -8.04
N ALA A 45 -0.85 5.46 -7.46
CA ALA A 45 -0.51 4.18 -8.07
C ALA A 45 -1.68 3.17 -8.05
N ARG A 46 -1.74 2.29 -9.05
CA ARG A 46 -2.77 1.26 -9.22
C ARG A 46 -2.15 -0.13 -9.13
N PHE A 47 -2.77 -0.99 -8.31
CA PHE A 47 -2.29 -2.35 -8.01
C PHE A 47 -3.42 -3.40 -8.02
N ASN A 48 -4.51 -3.16 -8.74
CA ASN A 48 -5.71 -4.01 -8.64
C ASN A 48 -5.41 -5.52 -8.79
N ALA A 49 -5.99 -6.31 -7.89
CA ALA A 49 -5.84 -7.76 -7.78
C ALA A 49 -4.41 -8.28 -7.46
N ALA A 50 -3.47 -7.41 -7.09
CA ALA A 50 -2.12 -7.81 -6.73
C ALA A 50 -2.05 -8.54 -5.38
N LYS A 51 -1.10 -9.48 -5.27
CA LYS A 51 -0.76 -10.15 -4.00
C LYS A 51 0.58 -9.64 -3.50
N PHE A 52 0.56 -9.00 -2.34
CA PHE A 52 1.72 -8.48 -1.64
C PHE A 52 2.14 -9.43 -0.54
N TYR A 53 3.39 -9.87 -0.54
CA TYR A 53 3.93 -10.79 0.46
C TYR A 53 5.27 -10.32 1.02
N LYS A 54 5.37 -10.17 2.35
CA LYS A 54 6.63 -9.79 3.03
C LYS A 54 7.26 -8.51 2.45
N LEU A 55 6.50 -7.43 2.40
CA LEU A 55 6.91 -6.17 1.79
C LEU A 55 6.83 -5.04 2.82
N SER A 56 7.68 -4.02 2.67
CA SER A 56 7.63 -2.83 3.51
C SER A 56 7.30 -1.58 2.72
N PHE A 57 6.29 -0.85 3.17
CA PHE A 57 5.89 0.50 2.77
C PHE A 57 6.03 1.47 3.97
N CYS A 58 6.96 1.21 4.88
CA CYS A 58 7.08 1.98 6.10
C CYS A 58 7.41 3.45 5.76
N GLY A 59 6.61 4.38 6.28
CA GLY A 59 6.74 5.81 5.99
C GLY A 59 6.42 6.22 4.55
N ALA A 60 5.91 5.32 3.69
CA ALA A 60 5.61 5.64 2.31
C ALA A 60 4.37 6.54 2.17
N SER A 61 4.39 7.42 1.18
CA SER A 61 3.18 8.10 0.71
C SER A 61 2.49 7.22 -0.32
N LEU A 62 1.29 6.77 0.03
CA LEU A 62 0.43 5.89 -0.74
C LEU A 62 -0.94 6.56 -0.92
N LYS A 63 -0.97 7.87 -1.14
CA LYS A 63 -2.23 8.64 -1.19
C LYS A 63 -2.98 8.36 -2.48
N ALA A 64 -4.30 8.26 -2.38
CA ALA A 64 -5.19 8.02 -3.52
C ALA A 64 -4.78 6.80 -4.37
N CYS A 65 -4.09 5.83 -3.77
CA CYS A 65 -3.73 4.59 -4.42
C CYS A 65 -4.94 3.67 -4.56
N VAL A 66 -4.92 2.82 -5.58
CA VAL A 66 -6.01 1.87 -5.85
C VAL A 66 -5.50 0.45 -5.63
N PHE A 67 -5.98 -0.18 -4.56
CA PHE A 67 -5.64 -1.51 -4.09
C PHE A 67 -6.85 -2.46 -4.10
N LYS A 68 -7.71 -2.37 -5.12
CA LYS A 68 -8.95 -3.18 -5.13
C LYS A 68 -8.63 -4.66 -5.27
N ASN A 69 -9.35 -5.50 -4.52
CA ASN A 69 -9.22 -6.96 -4.54
C ASN A 69 -7.78 -7.46 -4.28
N CYS A 70 -6.94 -6.66 -3.62
CA CYS A 70 -5.57 -7.04 -3.30
C CYS A 70 -5.51 -8.00 -2.11
N TYR A 71 -4.45 -8.80 -2.05
CA TYR A 71 -4.13 -9.62 -0.88
C TYR A 71 -2.81 -9.14 -0.29
N PHE A 72 -2.82 -8.72 0.98
CA PHE A 72 -1.63 -8.31 1.70
C PHE A 72 -1.33 -9.34 2.80
N GLN A 73 -0.11 -9.88 2.79
CA GLN A 73 0.35 -10.78 3.83
C GLN A 73 1.75 -10.41 4.32
N ASN A 74 1.92 -10.24 5.63
CA ASN A 74 3.17 -9.77 6.23
C ASN A 74 3.67 -8.44 5.62
N VAL A 75 2.77 -7.48 5.42
CA VAL A 75 3.12 -6.17 4.85
C VAL A 75 3.17 -5.11 5.94
N ASP A 76 4.23 -4.31 5.92
CA ASP A 76 4.45 -3.22 6.86
C ASP A 76 4.00 -1.88 6.26
N PHE A 77 2.91 -1.32 6.77
CA PHE A 77 2.40 0.01 6.43
C PHE A 77 2.64 1.02 7.55
N ARG A 78 3.50 0.75 8.54
CA ARG A 78 3.68 1.69 9.65
C ARG A 78 4.11 3.07 9.17
N ASN A 79 3.58 4.12 9.77
CA ASN A 79 3.80 5.52 9.37
C ASN A 79 3.41 5.85 7.92
N ALA A 80 2.75 4.94 7.19
CA ALA A 80 2.38 5.19 5.80
C ALA A 80 1.20 6.16 5.70
N ASN A 81 1.20 6.99 4.67
CA ASN A 81 0.08 7.87 4.37
C ASN A 81 -0.84 7.22 3.34
N LEU A 82 -2.00 6.75 3.78
CA LEU A 82 -3.00 6.03 3.00
C LEU A 82 -4.23 6.90 2.67
N ILE A 83 -4.15 8.22 2.85
CA ILE A 83 -5.29 9.12 2.67
C ILE A 83 -5.94 8.93 1.29
N ASN A 84 -7.27 8.87 1.25
CA ASN A 84 -8.07 8.69 0.04
C ASN A 84 -7.83 7.38 -0.74
N SER A 85 -7.08 6.42 -0.20
CA SER A 85 -6.79 5.18 -0.90
C SER A 85 -7.98 4.21 -0.88
N ASP A 86 -8.07 3.38 -1.91
CA ASP A 86 -9.18 2.46 -2.13
C ASP A 86 -8.74 1.01 -1.94
N PHE A 87 -9.17 0.40 -0.84
CA PHE A 87 -8.93 -0.99 -0.47
C PHE A 87 -10.19 -1.85 -0.63
N THR A 88 -11.11 -1.48 -1.53
CA THR A 88 -12.34 -2.24 -1.77
C THR A 88 -12.04 -3.69 -2.14
N GLY A 89 -12.54 -4.64 -1.36
CA GLY A 89 -12.30 -6.09 -1.57
C GLY A 89 -10.89 -6.54 -1.23
N ALA A 90 -10.04 -5.67 -0.69
CA ALA A 90 -8.71 -6.05 -0.23
C ALA A 90 -8.78 -6.86 1.07
N SER A 91 -7.74 -7.65 1.29
CA SER A 91 -7.61 -8.55 2.43
C SER A 91 -6.22 -8.45 3.04
N PHE A 92 -6.15 -8.54 4.36
CA PHE A 92 -4.91 -8.32 5.11
C PHE A 92 -4.69 -9.48 6.07
N LYS A 93 -3.46 -10.00 6.10
CA LYS A 93 -3.02 -11.05 7.02
C LYS A 93 -1.66 -10.67 7.60
N ASP A 94 -1.53 -10.66 8.91
CA ASP A 94 -0.25 -10.38 9.58
C ASP A 94 0.37 -9.02 9.15
N CYS A 95 -0.47 -8.03 8.83
CA CYS A 95 -0.02 -6.70 8.37
C CYS A 95 0.07 -5.71 9.53
N ARG A 96 0.90 -4.69 9.37
CA ARG A 96 1.21 -3.68 10.38
C ARG A 96 0.77 -2.29 9.89
N PHE A 97 0.12 -1.52 10.75
CA PHE A 97 -0.47 -0.20 10.41
C PHE A 97 -0.22 0.85 11.50
N GLU A 98 0.64 0.57 12.49
CA GLU A 98 0.92 1.50 13.57
C GLU A 98 1.35 2.87 13.01
N ASP A 99 0.71 3.94 13.49
CA ASP A 99 0.94 5.34 13.08
C ASP A 99 0.71 5.65 11.59
N ALA A 100 0.07 4.76 10.83
CA ALA A 100 -0.38 5.10 9.49
C ALA A 100 -1.50 6.18 9.54
N ILE A 101 -1.74 6.84 8.41
CA ILE A 101 -2.79 7.86 8.26
C ILE A 101 -3.81 7.34 7.25
N VAL A 102 -5.08 7.17 7.64
CA VAL A 102 -6.14 6.53 6.80
C VAL A 102 -7.39 7.38 6.60
N ASP A 103 -7.25 8.70 6.62
CA ASP A 103 -8.39 9.56 6.42
C ASP A 103 -9.04 9.31 5.05
N SER A 104 -10.37 9.20 5.04
CA SER A 104 -11.16 9.00 3.82
C SER A 104 -10.79 7.75 2.99
N VAL A 105 -10.21 6.72 3.62
CA VAL A 105 -9.98 5.43 2.97
C VAL A 105 -11.31 4.73 2.64
N LYS A 106 -11.39 4.15 1.45
CA LYS A 106 -12.51 3.28 1.04
C LYS A 106 -12.19 1.82 1.37
N TYR A 107 -13.08 1.15 2.06
CA TYR A 107 -12.99 -0.28 2.36
C TYR A 107 -14.40 -0.89 2.44
N PHE A 108 -14.53 -2.17 2.10
CA PHE A 108 -15.79 -2.93 2.27
C PHE A 108 -15.52 -4.17 3.12
N SER A 109 -16.45 -4.47 4.03
CA SER A 109 -16.32 -5.33 5.23
C SER A 109 -16.08 -6.83 4.98
N ASN A 110 -15.60 -7.21 3.80
CA ASN A 110 -15.67 -8.60 3.37
C ASN A 110 -14.42 -9.40 3.76
N THR A 111 -13.33 -8.75 4.20
CA THR A 111 -12.04 -9.45 4.36
C THR A 111 -11.05 -8.83 5.35
N LEU A 112 -11.52 -8.03 6.30
CA LEU A 112 -10.78 -7.74 7.52
C LEU A 112 -11.08 -8.84 8.55
N ASN A 113 -10.11 -9.21 9.39
CA ASN A 113 -10.51 -9.43 10.77
C ASN A 113 -10.88 -8.03 11.29
N THR A 114 -12.19 -7.79 11.30
CA THR A 114 -12.86 -6.53 11.58
C THR A 114 -12.28 -5.76 12.78
N GLU A 115 -11.69 -6.45 13.75
CA GLU A 115 -11.10 -5.89 14.97
C GLU A 115 -9.87 -5.01 14.73
N ASP A 116 -8.92 -5.39 13.86
CA ASP A 116 -7.64 -4.67 13.76
C ASP A 116 -7.78 -3.34 13.03
N PHE A 117 -8.58 -3.31 11.96
CA PHE A 117 -8.84 -2.09 11.22
C PHE A 117 -9.83 -1.16 11.95
N ILE A 118 -10.80 -1.71 12.69
CA ILE A 118 -11.68 -0.90 13.56
C ILE A 118 -10.90 -0.31 14.74
N LYS A 119 -10.01 -1.08 15.40
CA LYS A 119 -9.16 -0.58 16.50
C LYS A 119 -8.28 0.57 16.03
N TYR A 120 -7.84 0.51 14.79
CA TYR A 120 -7.03 1.53 14.16
C TYR A 120 -7.83 2.80 13.81
N LEU A 121 -9.03 2.70 13.22
CA LEU A 121 -9.93 3.86 13.05
C LEU A 121 -10.37 4.49 14.39
N SER A 122 -10.49 3.69 15.44
CA SER A 122 -10.90 4.18 16.77
C SER A 122 -9.83 5.03 17.48
N ASN A 123 -8.57 4.96 17.04
CA ASN A 123 -7.48 5.78 17.57
C ASN A 123 -7.23 7.05 16.74
N THR A 124 -7.82 7.18 15.54
CA THR A 124 -7.64 8.35 14.67
C THR A 124 -8.48 9.58 15.09
N HIS A 125 -9.19 9.50 16.22
CA HIS A 125 -9.96 10.60 16.83
C HIS A 125 -9.53 10.97 18.25
N ARG A 126 -8.24 10.78 18.60
CA ARG A 126 -7.66 11.37 19.82
C ARG A 126 -6.54 12.35 19.50
#